data_AF-A0A136Q1E3-F1
#
_entry.id   AF-A0A136Q1E3-F1
#
_cell.length_a   1.000
_cell.length_b   1.000
_cell.length_c   1.000
_cell.angle_alpha   90.00
_cell.angle_beta   90.00
_cell.angle_gamma   90.00
#
_symmetry.space_group_name_H-M   'P 1'
#
loop_
_entity.id
_entity.type
_entity.pdbx_description
1 polymer ?
#
loop_
_entity_poly.entity_id
_entity_poly.type
_entity_poly.pdbx_seq_one_letter_code
_entity_poly.pdbx_strand_id
1 'polypeptide(L)'
;MRRRNLLRKLKKGFTLVEMVIAIAVFAVFSAGTAAVLVPVLNVYSGAVQLSDAQLVAANILDAVQNELVYARPDREPEISEDGSLIEFNGVYPNTRITSAPAGETPGYLYIARSAQANFVPCYDERYYRSDTVEVFFAKAGESHALTVTVTVKDRNGRAVYTAKQSVTPLAWVS
;
A
#
# COMPACT_ATOMS: atom_id res chain seq x y z
N MET A 1 -16.28 13.99 -66.21
CA MET A 1 -15.95 12.55 -66.06
C MET A 1 -14.43 12.32 -65.94
N ARG A 2 -13.79 12.60 -64.78
CA ARG A 2 -12.31 12.47 -64.62
C ARG A 2 -11.84 11.87 -63.29
N ARG A 3 -12.72 11.20 -62.53
CA ARG A 3 -12.40 10.58 -61.21
C ARG A 3 -12.12 9.07 -61.23
N ARG A 4 -12.35 8.38 -62.35
CA ARG A 4 -12.23 6.90 -62.42
C ARG A 4 -10.79 6.37 -62.55
N ASN A 5 -9.81 7.20 -62.91
CA ASN A 5 -8.44 6.74 -63.17
C ASN A 5 -7.49 6.78 -61.97
N LEU A 6 -7.87 7.44 -60.86
CA LEU A 6 -7.03 7.48 -59.64
C LEU A 6 -7.12 6.18 -58.82
N LEU A 7 -8.27 5.51 -58.81
CA LEU A 7 -8.47 4.25 -58.07
C LEU A 7 -7.81 3.03 -58.74
N ARG A 8 -7.46 3.10 -60.03
CA ARG A 8 -6.83 1.99 -60.77
C ARG A 8 -5.32 1.86 -60.53
N LYS A 9 -4.66 2.90 -60.00
CA LYS A 9 -3.21 2.90 -59.71
C LYS A 9 -2.83 2.31 -58.34
N LEU A 10 -3.81 1.97 -57.50
CA LEU A 10 -3.58 1.50 -56.12
C LEU A 10 -3.64 -0.03 -55.96
N LYS A 11 -3.88 -0.80 -57.03
CA LYS A 11 -3.86 -2.28 -56.98
C LYS A 11 -2.50 -2.84 -57.41
N LYS A 12 -1.41 -2.44 -56.75
CA LYS A 12 -0.14 -3.17 -56.85
C LYS A 12 -0.17 -4.21 -55.73
N GLY A 13 -0.40 -5.47 -56.08
CA GLY A 13 -0.33 -6.58 -55.12
C GLY A 13 1.09 -6.69 -54.59
N PHE A 14 1.24 -6.87 -53.28
CA PHE A 14 2.55 -7.14 -52.68
C PHE A 14 3.07 -8.48 -53.17
N THR A 15 4.35 -8.53 -53.52
CA THR A 15 5.01 -9.78 -53.84
C THR A 15 5.24 -10.59 -52.56
N LEU A 16 5.31 -11.92 -52.70
CA LEU A 16 5.55 -12.82 -51.56
C LEU A 16 6.86 -12.47 -50.84
N VAL A 17 7.89 -12.06 -51.61
CA VAL A 17 9.20 -11.65 -51.08
C VAL A 17 9.09 -10.38 -50.24
N GLU A 18 8.35 -9.35 -50.68
CA GLU A 18 8.14 -8.12 -49.90
C GLU A 18 7.44 -8.39 -48.56
N MET A 19 6.46 -9.29 -48.55
CA MET A 19 5.79 -9.73 -47.31
C MET A 19 6.75 -10.43 -46.34
N VAL A 20 7.57 -11.37 -46.83
CA VAL A 20 8.55 -12.09 -45.99
C VAL A 20 9.57 -11.12 -45.40
N ILE A 21 10.08 -10.17 -46.19
CA ILE A 21 11.02 -9.15 -45.71
C ILE A 21 10.36 -8.27 -44.65
N ALA A 22 9.12 -7.81 -44.89
CA ALA A 22 8.39 -6.98 -43.93
C ALA A 22 8.17 -7.70 -42.59
N ILE A 23 7.79 -8.99 -42.62
CA ILE A 23 7.61 -9.79 -41.42
C ILE A 23 8.94 -10.00 -40.69
N ALA A 24 10.03 -10.29 -41.42
CA ALA A 24 11.35 -10.45 -40.82
C ALA A 24 11.83 -9.19 -40.11
N VAL A 25 11.70 -8.03 -40.77
CA VAL A 25 12.05 -6.72 -40.18
C VAL A 25 11.15 -6.41 -38.98
N PHE A 26 9.84 -6.65 -39.09
CA PHE A 26 8.91 -6.44 -37.99
C PHE A 26 9.21 -7.36 -36.79
N ALA A 27 9.59 -8.62 -37.02
CA ALA A 27 9.96 -9.55 -35.97
C ALA A 27 11.20 -9.11 -35.21
N VAL A 28 12.26 -8.69 -35.92
CA VAL A 28 13.49 -8.17 -35.31
C VAL A 28 13.21 -6.90 -34.51
N PHE A 29 12.43 -5.98 -35.09
CA PHE A 29 12.05 -4.74 -34.43
C PHE A 29 11.19 -4.98 -33.17
N SER A 30 10.20 -5.88 -33.27
CA SER A 30 9.32 -6.25 -32.16
C SER A 30 10.09 -6.93 -31.03
N ALA A 31 11.03 -7.81 -31.35
CA ALA A 31 11.90 -8.45 -30.37
C ALA A 31 12.75 -7.43 -29.60
N GLY A 32 13.37 -6.48 -30.31
CA GLY A 32 14.12 -5.38 -29.69
C GLY A 32 13.25 -4.48 -28.81
N THR A 33 12.03 -4.16 -29.27
CA THR A 33 11.09 -3.33 -28.52
C THR A 33 10.61 -4.04 -27.25
N ALA A 34 10.29 -5.32 -27.33
CA ALA A 34 9.88 -6.13 -26.18
C ALA A 34 11.00 -6.25 -25.13
N ALA A 35 12.25 -6.40 -25.57
CA ALA A 35 13.41 -6.50 -24.68
C ALA A 35 13.62 -5.23 -23.82
N VAL A 36 13.20 -4.07 -24.30
CA VAL A 36 13.29 -2.80 -23.55
C VAL A 36 11.99 -2.49 -22.81
N LEU A 37 10.84 -2.73 -23.42
CA LEU A 37 9.54 -2.35 -22.87
C LEU A 37 9.18 -3.15 -21.61
N VAL A 38 9.46 -4.46 -21.59
CA VAL A 38 9.13 -5.32 -20.45
C VAL A 38 9.86 -4.91 -19.16
N PRO A 39 11.19 -4.70 -19.15
CA PRO A 39 11.88 -4.17 -17.97
C PRO A 39 11.33 -2.82 -17.50
N VAL A 40 11.02 -1.90 -18.44
CA VAL A 40 10.49 -0.58 -18.08
C VAL A 40 9.12 -0.69 -17.40
N LEU A 41 8.23 -1.54 -17.92
CA LEU A 41 6.92 -1.78 -17.30
C LEU A 41 7.06 -2.42 -15.92
N ASN A 42 8.01 -3.34 -15.75
CA ASN A 42 8.28 -3.97 -14.45
C ASN A 42 8.85 -2.98 -13.42
N VAL A 43 9.76 -2.10 -13.83
CA VAL A 43 10.31 -1.06 -12.96
C VAL A 43 9.22 -0.04 -12.60
N TYR A 44 8.43 0.39 -13.58
CA TYR A 44 7.37 1.36 -13.36
C TYR A 44 6.28 0.82 -12.43
N SER A 45 5.82 -0.41 -12.66
CA SER A 45 4.83 -1.06 -11.79
C SER A 45 5.35 -1.27 -10.37
N GLY A 46 6.61 -1.69 -10.21
CA GLY A 46 7.25 -1.79 -8.90
C GLY A 46 7.39 -0.44 -8.19
N ALA A 47 7.75 0.61 -8.91
CA ALA A 47 7.87 1.96 -8.36
C ALA A 47 6.51 2.53 -7.93
N VAL A 48 5.46 2.33 -8.73
CA VAL A 48 4.08 2.72 -8.37
C VAL A 48 3.62 1.97 -7.12
N GLN A 49 3.83 0.65 -7.05
CA GLN A 49 3.45 -0.14 -5.88
C GLN A 49 4.19 0.31 -4.62
N LEU A 50 5.48 0.60 -4.72
CA LEU A 50 6.26 1.12 -3.59
C LEU A 50 5.76 2.50 -3.15
N SER A 51 5.50 3.40 -4.10
CA SER A 51 4.97 4.73 -3.81
C SER A 51 3.61 4.68 -3.11
N ASP A 52 2.73 3.79 -3.58
CA ASP A 52 1.41 3.59 -2.96
C ASP A 52 1.56 3.01 -1.54
N ALA A 53 2.41 1.99 -1.36
CA ALA A 53 2.69 1.41 -0.06
C ALA A 53 3.28 2.42 0.93
N GLN A 54 4.14 3.34 0.47
CA GLN A 54 4.67 4.43 1.29
C GLN A 54 3.56 5.39 1.75
N LEU A 55 2.65 5.77 0.86
CA LEU A 55 1.52 6.65 1.21
C LEU A 55 0.57 5.97 2.21
N VAL A 56 0.26 4.69 2.00
CA VAL A 56 -0.56 3.90 2.92
C VAL A 56 0.10 3.81 4.31
N ALA A 57 1.39 3.48 4.35
CA ALA A 57 2.14 3.37 5.60
C ALA A 57 2.18 4.71 6.37
N ALA A 58 2.45 5.80 5.66
CA ALA A 58 2.51 7.15 6.25
C ALA A 58 1.16 7.56 6.86
N ASN A 59 0.07 7.42 6.12
CA ASN A 59 -1.25 7.81 6.62
C ASN A 59 -1.71 6.94 7.81
N ILE A 60 -1.38 5.65 7.81
CA ILE A 60 -1.67 4.76 8.95
C ILE A 60 -0.85 5.18 10.17
N LEU A 61 0.45 5.46 9.99
CA LEU A 61 1.29 5.98 11.07
C LEU A 61 0.72 7.28 11.62
N ASP A 62 0.32 8.22 10.76
CA ASP A 62 -0.29 9.48 11.16
C ASP A 62 -1.61 9.26 11.91
N ALA A 63 -2.48 8.35 11.45
CA ALA A 63 -3.73 8.03 12.12
C ALA A 63 -3.50 7.43 13.52
N VAL A 64 -2.57 6.48 13.62
CA VAL A 64 -2.20 5.85 14.88
C VAL A 64 -1.55 6.87 15.81
N GLN A 65 -0.65 7.70 15.30
CA GLN A 65 -0.01 8.79 16.05
C GLN A 65 -1.07 9.76 16.58
N ASN A 66 -2.03 10.17 15.75
CA ASN A 66 -3.07 11.10 16.18
C ASN A 66 -3.91 10.56 17.33
N GLU A 67 -4.17 9.25 17.38
CA GLU A 67 -4.87 8.64 18.53
C GLU A 67 -3.94 8.52 19.76
N LEU A 68 -2.69 8.05 19.55
CA LEU A 68 -1.73 7.83 20.63
C LEU A 68 -1.21 9.11 21.28
N VAL A 69 -1.07 10.21 20.53
CA VAL A 69 -0.58 11.51 21.03
C VAL A 69 -1.45 12.03 22.17
N TYR A 70 -2.76 11.73 22.14
CA TYR A 70 -3.73 12.12 23.16
C TYR A 70 -3.97 11.04 24.23
N ALA A 71 -3.10 10.03 24.33
CA ALA A 71 -3.16 9.07 25.42
C ALA A 71 -2.96 9.78 26.77
N ARG A 72 -3.77 9.40 27.75
CA ARG A 72 -3.90 10.04 29.05
C ARG A 72 -3.09 9.31 30.13
N PRO A 73 -2.58 10.02 31.15
CA PRO A 73 -1.69 9.46 32.16
C PRO A 73 -2.37 8.57 33.19
N ASP A 74 -3.70 8.52 33.22
CA ASP A 74 -4.49 7.69 34.16
C ASP A 74 -4.35 6.19 33.88
N ARG A 75 -4.03 5.81 32.64
CA ARG A 75 -3.72 4.42 32.25
C ARG A 75 -2.60 4.43 31.22
N GLU A 76 -1.48 3.80 31.57
CA GLU A 76 -0.39 3.61 30.63
C GLU A 76 -0.84 2.71 29.46
N PRO A 77 -0.42 2.98 28.22
CA PRO A 77 -0.74 2.13 27.08
C PRO A 77 -0.25 0.68 27.30
N GLU A 78 -1.18 -0.26 27.18
CA GLU A 78 -0.96 -1.69 27.29
C GLU A 78 -0.83 -2.29 25.89
N ILE A 79 0.24 -3.04 25.65
CA ILE A 79 0.52 -3.69 24.37
C ILE A 79 0.35 -5.20 24.56
N SER A 80 -0.28 -5.89 23.60
CA SER A 80 -0.39 -7.35 23.62
C SER A 80 0.98 -8.04 23.52
N GLU A 81 1.08 -9.30 23.95
CA GLU A 81 2.36 -10.04 23.96
C GLU A 81 3.01 -10.14 22.56
N ASP A 82 2.21 -10.22 21.52
CA ASP A 82 2.64 -10.27 20.12
C ASP A 82 2.85 -8.88 19.50
N GLY A 83 2.51 -7.81 20.22
CA GLY A 83 2.61 -6.42 19.77
C GLY A 83 1.58 -6.01 18.73
N SER A 84 0.61 -6.84 18.36
CA SER A 84 -0.36 -6.57 17.28
C SER A 84 -1.54 -5.69 17.71
N LEU A 85 -1.71 -5.49 19.02
CA LEU A 85 -2.78 -4.71 19.63
C LEU A 85 -2.18 -3.76 20.67
N ILE A 86 -2.71 -2.54 20.70
CA ILE A 86 -2.50 -1.59 21.79
C ILE A 86 -3.82 -1.11 22.36
N GLU A 87 -3.90 -1.01 23.68
CA GLU A 87 -5.04 -0.50 24.44
C GLU A 87 -4.61 0.67 25.33
N PHE A 88 -5.37 1.76 25.32
CA PHE A 88 -5.05 2.95 26.12
C PHE A 88 -6.29 3.83 26.33
N ASN A 89 -6.20 4.75 27.30
CA ASN A 89 -7.18 5.81 27.45
C ASN A 89 -6.73 7.03 26.66
N GLY A 90 -7.53 7.51 25.71
CA GLY A 90 -7.23 8.68 24.90
C GLY A 90 -8.32 9.74 24.98
N VAL A 91 -8.74 10.29 23.83
CA VAL A 91 -9.98 11.08 23.73
C VAL A 91 -11.18 10.24 24.18
N TYR A 92 -11.19 8.98 23.78
CA TYR A 92 -12.15 7.96 24.20
C TYR A 92 -11.50 7.03 25.24
N PRO A 93 -12.26 6.54 26.24
CA PRO A 93 -11.76 5.54 27.18
C PRO A 93 -11.61 4.19 26.48
N ASN A 94 -10.61 3.40 26.87
CA ASN A 94 -10.36 2.04 26.33
C ASN A 94 -10.31 1.99 24.79
N THR A 95 -9.59 2.92 24.19
CA THR A 95 -9.30 2.88 22.76
C THR A 95 -8.38 1.70 22.46
N ARG A 96 -8.74 0.89 21.46
CA ARG A 96 -7.98 -0.28 21.01
C ARG A 96 -7.66 -0.14 19.53
N ILE A 97 -6.40 -0.39 19.17
CA ILE A 97 -5.92 -0.30 17.78
C ILE A 97 -5.22 -1.60 17.41
N THR A 98 -5.59 -2.18 16.26
CA THR A 98 -4.98 -3.41 15.73
C THR A 98 -5.10 -3.48 14.22
N SER A 99 -4.36 -4.40 13.61
CA SER A 99 -4.50 -4.77 12.19
C SER A 99 -5.14 -6.14 11.94
N ALA A 100 -5.40 -6.89 13.01
CA ALA A 100 -5.97 -8.24 12.94
C ALA A 100 -6.99 -8.47 14.08
N PRO A 101 -8.12 -7.76 14.09
CA PRO A 101 -9.12 -7.96 15.14
C PRO A 101 -9.80 -9.32 15.01
N ALA A 102 -10.13 -9.92 16.15
CA ALA A 102 -10.89 -11.17 16.17
C ALA A 102 -12.31 -10.95 15.60
N GLY A 103 -12.68 -11.76 14.61
CA GLY A 103 -14.00 -11.72 13.97
C GLY A 103 -14.13 -10.81 12.75
N GLU A 104 -13.05 -10.11 12.38
CA GLU A 104 -12.98 -9.24 11.19
C GLU A 104 -11.92 -9.76 10.21
N THR A 105 -11.93 -9.24 8.98
CA THR A 105 -10.90 -9.55 7.97
C THR A 105 -9.57 -8.91 8.38
N PRO A 106 -8.48 -9.67 8.58
CA PRO A 106 -7.18 -9.10 8.94
C PRO A 106 -6.57 -8.35 7.74
N GLY A 107 -5.62 -7.46 8.02
CA GLY A 107 -4.85 -6.75 6.99
C GLY A 107 -5.30 -5.31 6.74
N TYR A 108 -6.11 -4.73 7.61
CA TYR A 108 -6.51 -3.32 7.58
C TYR A 108 -6.30 -2.68 8.94
N LEU A 109 -6.20 -1.35 9.03
CA LEU A 109 -6.13 -0.68 10.33
C LEU A 109 -7.54 -0.60 10.92
N TYR A 110 -7.72 -1.14 12.11
CA TYR A 110 -8.96 -1.08 12.86
C TYR A 110 -8.80 -0.33 14.17
N ILE A 111 -9.83 0.43 14.54
CA ILE A 111 -9.88 1.19 15.78
C ILE A 111 -11.23 0.92 16.46
N ALA A 112 -11.21 0.60 17.75
CA ALA A 112 -12.39 0.56 18.60
C ALA A 112 -12.26 1.65 19.67
N ARG A 113 -13.24 2.57 19.73
CA ARG A 113 -13.24 3.75 20.61
C ARG A 113 -14.14 3.57 21.84
N SER A 114 -13.95 2.46 22.54
CA SER A 114 -14.59 2.08 23.81
C SER A 114 -14.38 0.58 24.02
N ALA A 115 -14.45 0.12 25.27
CA ALA A 115 -14.44 -1.31 25.60
C ALA A 115 -15.61 -2.07 24.96
N GLN A 116 -16.77 -1.43 24.82
CA GLN A 116 -17.97 -2.03 24.21
C GLN A 116 -18.11 -1.73 22.72
N ALA A 117 -17.22 -0.91 22.14
CA ALA A 117 -17.26 -0.61 20.71
C ALA A 117 -16.70 -1.78 19.91
N ASN A 118 -17.29 -2.03 18.74
CA ASN A 118 -16.72 -2.93 17.74
C ASN A 118 -15.54 -2.27 17.05
N PHE A 119 -14.64 -3.09 16.50
CA PHE A 119 -13.59 -2.61 15.63
C PHE A 119 -14.18 -2.06 14.34
N VAL A 120 -13.81 -0.84 13.99
CA VAL A 120 -14.22 -0.19 12.75
C VAL A 120 -12.97 0.06 11.92
N PRO A 121 -12.98 -0.23 10.61
CA PRO A 121 -11.85 0.07 9.75
C PRO A 121 -11.63 1.59 9.70
N CYS A 122 -10.39 2.02 9.92
CA CYS A 122 -10.02 3.43 9.89
C CYS A 122 -10.13 4.03 8.48
N TYR A 123 -9.93 3.19 7.46
CA TYR A 123 -10.04 3.53 6.05
C TYR A 123 -10.85 2.44 5.31
N ASP A 124 -11.51 2.81 4.21
CA ASP A 124 -12.18 1.86 3.31
C ASP A 124 -11.15 0.87 2.72
N GLU A 125 -11.51 -0.40 2.52
CA GLU A 125 -10.69 -1.41 1.85
C GLU A 125 -10.08 -0.93 0.52
N ARG A 126 -10.81 -0.09 -0.24
CA ARG A 126 -10.33 0.52 -1.49
C ARG A 126 -9.11 1.40 -1.31
N TYR A 127 -8.95 2.02 -0.13
CA TYR A 127 -7.79 2.84 0.22
C TYR A 127 -6.49 2.03 0.14
N TYR A 128 -6.56 0.77 0.52
CA TYR A 128 -5.41 -0.14 0.56
C TYR A 128 -5.05 -0.74 -0.81
N ARG A 129 -5.84 -0.48 -1.87
CA ARG A 129 -5.54 -0.92 -3.26
C ARG A 129 -5.21 -2.42 -3.40
N SER A 130 -5.84 -3.24 -2.55
CA SER A 130 -5.62 -4.69 -2.41
C SER A 130 -4.28 -5.11 -1.76
N ASP A 131 -3.50 -4.16 -1.26
CA ASP A 131 -2.47 -4.45 -0.28
C ASP A 131 -3.10 -4.65 1.09
N THR A 132 -2.34 -5.23 2.01
CA THR A 132 -2.72 -5.42 3.40
C THR A 132 -1.70 -4.76 4.30
N VAL A 133 -2.08 -4.46 5.54
CA VAL A 133 -1.22 -3.80 6.51
C VAL A 133 -1.14 -4.59 7.79
N GLU A 134 0.06 -4.61 8.36
CA GLU A 134 0.32 -5.11 9.70
C GLU A 134 0.88 -3.97 10.53
N VAL A 135 0.32 -3.80 11.73
CA VAL A 135 0.76 -2.79 12.68
C VAL A 135 1.25 -3.48 13.93
N PHE A 136 2.45 -3.10 14.36
CA PHE A 136 3.10 -3.58 15.56
C PHE A 136 3.46 -2.44 16.49
N PHE A 137 3.27 -2.65 17.78
CA PHE A 137 3.54 -1.72 18.85
C PHE A 137 4.62 -2.29 19.76
N ALA A 138 5.52 -1.43 20.21
CA ALA A 138 6.54 -1.79 21.19
C ALA A 138 6.84 -0.60 22.10
N LYS A 139 7.16 -0.84 23.38
CA LYS A 139 7.70 0.21 24.25
C LYS A 139 9.12 0.56 23.82
N ALA A 140 9.43 1.85 23.71
CA ALA A 140 10.73 2.35 23.29
C ALA A 140 11.62 2.68 24.51
N GLY A 141 12.18 1.64 25.13
CA GLY A 141 13.12 1.78 26.24
C GLY A 141 12.48 2.27 27.55
N GLU A 142 13.21 3.07 28.32
CA GLU A 142 12.77 3.63 29.62
C GLU A 142 11.88 4.88 29.50
N SER A 143 11.75 5.43 28.29
CA SER A 143 10.86 6.55 28.01
C SER A 143 9.43 6.04 27.78
N HIS A 144 8.40 6.82 28.14
CA HIS A 144 6.99 6.55 27.78
C HIS A 144 6.70 6.64 26.26
N ALA A 145 7.73 6.50 25.44
CA ALA A 145 7.65 6.49 24.00
C ALA A 145 7.23 5.10 23.50
N LEU A 146 6.38 5.09 22.48
CA LEU A 146 5.87 3.89 21.82
C LEU A 146 6.42 3.84 20.40
N THR A 147 7.08 2.76 20.03
CA THR A 147 7.44 2.49 18.64
C THR A 147 6.26 1.84 17.93
N VAL A 148 5.75 2.52 16.91
CA VAL A 148 4.76 1.99 15.97
C VAL A 148 5.49 1.56 14.70
N THR A 149 5.32 0.30 14.30
CA THR A 149 5.82 -0.24 13.05
C THR A 149 4.64 -0.60 12.16
N VAL A 150 4.61 -0.07 10.94
CA VAL A 150 3.59 -0.38 9.93
C VAL A 150 4.28 -1.06 8.76
N THR A 151 3.83 -2.27 8.42
CA THR A 151 4.30 -3.02 7.26
C THR A 151 3.16 -3.15 6.27
N VAL A 152 3.38 -2.71 5.03
CA VAL A 152 2.45 -2.89 3.92
C VAL A 152 2.90 -4.11 3.12
N LYS A 153 1.98 -5.04 2.90
CA LYS A 153 2.20 -6.28 2.17
C LYS A 153 1.35 -6.31 0.91
N ASP A 154 1.93 -6.83 -0.18
CA ASP A 154 1.20 -7.06 -1.41
C ASP A 154 0.17 -8.20 -1.27
N ARG A 155 -0.62 -8.42 -2.32
CA ARG A 155 -1.60 -9.51 -2.42
C ARG A 155 -1.03 -10.91 -2.20
N ASN A 156 0.29 -11.09 -2.34
CA ASN A 156 0.96 -12.37 -2.12
C ASN A 156 1.53 -12.47 -0.69
N GLY A 157 1.25 -11.49 0.17
CA GLY A 157 1.75 -11.42 1.54
C GLY A 157 3.21 -10.98 1.65
N ARG A 158 3.84 -10.50 0.57
CA ARG A 158 5.23 -10.03 0.60
C ARG A 158 5.27 -8.59 1.07
N ALA A 159 6.14 -8.30 2.04
CA ALA A 159 6.37 -6.93 2.49
C ALA A 159 6.92 -6.07 1.34
N VAL A 160 6.17 -5.02 0.98
CA VAL A 160 6.54 -4.03 -0.03
C VAL A 160 7.29 -2.88 0.63
N TYR A 161 6.80 -2.45 1.79
CA TYR A 161 7.36 -1.32 2.53
C TYR A 161 7.09 -1.46 4.02
N THR A 162 8.04 -1.04 4.85
CA THR A 162 7.90 -0.96 6.30
C THR A 162 8.34 0.41 6.77
N ALA A 163 7.49 1.08 7.55
CA ALA A 163 7.78 2.33 8.22
C ALA A 163 7.75 2.13 9.74
N LYS A 164 8.57 2.92 10.44
CA LYS A 164 8.61 2.93 11.90
C LYS A 164 8.62 4.36 12.39
N GLN A 165 7.88 4.62 13.46
CA GLN A 165 7.84 5.92 14.11
C GLN A 165 7.77 5.74 15.63
N SER A 166 8.45 6.63 16.35
CA SER A 166 8.34 6.72 17.80
C SER A 166 7.33 7.81 18.14
N VAL A 167 6.34 7.48 18.98
CA VAL A 167 5.30 8.39 19.45
C VAL A 167 5.39 8.48 20.97
N THR A 168 5.68 9.66 21.48
CA THR A 168 5.55 9.97 22.90
C THR A 168 4.24 10.71 23.10
N PRO A 169 3.28 10.19 23.87
CA PRO A 169 2.06 10.93 24.10
C PRO A 169 2.32 12.19 24.91
N LEU A 170 1.56 13.25 24.63
CA LEU A 170 1.73 14.57 25.27
C LEU A 170 1.63 14.49 26.80
N ALA A 171 0.84 13.52 27.28
CA ALA A 171 0.75 13.06 28.67
C ALA A 171 2.09 13.03 29.43
N TRP A 172 3.12 12.54 28.74
CA TRP A 172 4.40 12.13 29.33
C TRP A 172 5.60 12.85 28.71
N VAL A 173 5.37 13.96 28.00
CA VAL A 173 6.43 14.87 27.55
C VAL A 173 6.72 15.81 28.72
N SER A 174 7.54 15.36 29.66
CA SER A 174 8.03 16.14 30.82
C SER A 174 9.48 16.57 30.65
#